data_AF-A0A2M7EH92-F1
#
_entry.id   AF-A0A2M7EH92-F1
#
_cell.length_a   1.000
_cell.length_b   1.000
_cell.length_c   1.000
_cell.angle_alpha   90.00
_cell.angle_beta   90.00
_cell.angle_gamma   90.00
#
_symmetry.space_group_name_H-M   'P 1'
#
loop_
_entity.id
_entity.type
_entity.pdbx_description
1 polymer ?
#
loop_
_entity_poly.entity_id
_entity_poly.type
_entity_poly.pdbx_seq_one_letter_code
_entity_poly.pdbx_strand_id
1 'polypeptide(L)'
;MKVKRYLVFSLSMLLAFVWGCSAAYQAVKRGDELSQMKNYYGASQEYLTALNLERDNKDAKIKLCQISRQAYDQKLSIAENSEKTNDFESAMRQYSDLANFLDRINSYNCLNFAAINARAKIIEMRSSSSEKYYKEAESLFVGEDYSNAIQRYKDALRHNNPYKDSIEKTAESYYRIARKFEAQRGF
;
A
#
# COMPACT_ATOMS: atom_id res chain seq x y z
N MET A 1 -10.32 11.30 64.94
CA MET A 1 -9.70 10.27 64.07
C MET A 1 -10.30 10.30 62.67
N LYS A 2 -9.93 11.27 61.80
CA LYS A 2 -10.37 11.33 60.39
C LYS A 2 -9.36 12.11 59.53
N VAL A 3 -8.16 11.56 59.30
CA VAL A 3 -7.16 12.15 58.37
C VAL A 3 -6.62 11.13 57.36
N LYS A 4 -7.08 9.87 57.37
CA LYS A 4 -6.43 8.77 56.61
C LYS A 4 -7.23 8.22 55.42
N ARG A 5 -8.04 9.01 54.71
CA ARG A 5 -8.83 8.48 53.57
C ARG A 5 -8.72 9.21 52.23
N TYR A 6 -8.04 10.34 52.13
CA TYR A 6 -7.89 11.07 50.86
C TYR A 6 -6.53 10.86 50.17
N LEU A 7 -5.57 10.20 50.83
CA LEU A 7 -4.21 10.03 50.31
C LEU A 7 -4.06 8.84 49.34
N VAL A 8 -5.09 7.99 49.20
CA VAL A 8 -5.02 6.78 48.37
C VAL A 8 -5.62 6.99 46.98
N PHE A 9 -6.46 8.01 46.77
CA PHE A 9 -7.10 8.25 45.46
C PHE A 9 -6.30 9.15 44.51
N SER A 10 -5.28 9.86 45.00
CA SER A 10 -4.43 10.73 44.16
C SER A 10 -3.17 10.03 43.62
N LEU A 11 -2.91 8.78 43.99
CA LEU A 11 -1.70 8.05 43.56
C LEU A 11 -1.94 7.14 42.33
N SER A 12 -3.19 6.91 41.93
CA SER A 12 -3.55 5.98 40.85
C SER A 12 -3.57 6.62 39.45
N MET A 13 -3.47 7.94 39.34
CA MET A 13 -3.54 8.68 38.05
C MET A 13 -2.15 9.06 37.48
N LEU A 14 -1.06 8.69 38.16
CA LEU A 14 0.32 9.06 37.77
C LEU A 14 1.12 7.91 37.13
N LEU A 15 0.50 6.74 36.91
CA LEU A 15 1.16 5.55 36.35
C LEU A 15 0.97 5.38 34.83
N ALA A 16 0.20 6.24 34.17
CA ALA A 16 -0.03 6.15 32.72
C ALA A 16 1.07 6.80 31.86
N PHE A 17 2.01 7.56 32.45
CA PHE A 17 3.01 8.33 31.68
C PHE A 17 4.37 7.63 31.48
N VAL A 18 4.66 6.53 32.18
CA VAL A 18 6.01 5.92 32.16
C VAL A 18 6.18 4.89 31.03
N TRP A 19 5.10 4.48 30.38
CA TRP A 19 5.14 3.42 29.35
C TRP A 19 5.52 3.96 27.96
N GLY A 20 5.37 5.26 27.71
CA GLY A 20 5.71 5.90 26.43
C GLY A 20 7.21 5.99 26.17
N CYS A 21 7.98 6.40 27.18
CA CYS A 21 9.43 6.59 27.05
C CYS A 21 10.21 5.31 26.72
N SER A 22 9.78 4.16 27.21
CA SER A 22 10.46 2.90 26.91
C SER A 22 10.13 2.38 25.50
N ALA A 23 8.89 2.56 25.03
CA ALA A 23 8.45 2.09 23.73
C ALA A 23 9.08 2.88 22.57
N ALA A 24 9.16 4.22 22.69
CA ALA A 24 9.80 5.06 21.68
C ALA A 24 11.30 4.76 21.58
N TYR A 25 11.99 4.60 22.71
CA TYR A 25 13.39 4.18 22.75
C TYR A 25 13.62 2.82 22.07
N GLN A 26 12.77 1.82 22.36
CA GLN A 26 12.86 0.52 21.70
C GLN A 26 12.66 0.59 20.19
N ALA A 27 11.73 1.43 19.72
CA ALA A 27 11.53 1.65 18.29
C ALA A 27 12.77 2.27 17.63
N VAL A 28 13.40 3.28 18.26
CA VAL A 28 14.68 3.82 17.76
C VAL A 28 15.75 2.73 17.66
N LYS A 29 15.89 1.89 18.69
CA LYS A 29 16.87 0.81 18.69
C LYS A 29 16.64 -0.19 17.56
N ARG A 30 15.39 -0.63 17.33
CA ARG A 30 15.05 -1.50 16.20
C ARG A 30 15.33 -0.83 14.86
N GLY A 31 15.07 0.48 14.75
CA GLY A 31 15.43 1.27 13.58
C GLY A 31 16.94 1.25 13.31
N ASP A 32 17.75 1.38 14.36
CA ASP A 32 19.22 1.31 14.24
C ASP A 32 19.71 -0.05 13.79
N GLU A 33 19.17 -1.13 14.36
CA GLU A 33 19.48 -2.51 13.96
C GLU A 33 19.15 -2.74 12.48
N LEU A 34 17.96 -2.32 12.04
CA LEU A 34 17.55 -2.41 10.63
C LEU A 34 18.43 -1.56 9.71
N SER A 35 18.82 -0.36 10.14
CA SER A 35 19.70 0.53 9.38
C SER A 35 21.10 -0.08 9.19
N GLN A 36 21.65 -0.73 10.22
CA GLN A 36 22.91 -1.48 10.14
C GLN A 36 22.81 -2.66 9.16
N MET A 37 21.65 -3.32 9.11
CA MET A 37 21.35 -4.37 8.12
C MET A 37 21.04 -3.81 6.72
N LYS A 38 21.17 -2.48 6.52
CA LYS A 38 20.80 -1.77 5.29
C LYS A 38 19.33 -1.94 4.90
N ASN A 39 18.45 -2.29 5.82
CA ASN A 39 17.01 -2.23 5.61
C ASN A 39 16.51 -0.82 5.96
N TYR A 40 16.82 0.15 5.10
CA TYR A 40 16.54 1.56 5.35
C TYR A 40 15.03 1.87 5.36
N TYR A 41 14.25 1.20 4.51
CA TYR A 41 12.80 1.38 4.55
C TYR A 41 12.21 0.86 5.86
N GLY A 42 12.61 -0.34 6.31
CA GLY A 42 12.22 -0.89 7.61
C GLY A 42 12.66 0.00 8.77
N ALA A 43 13.92 0.45 8.76
CA ALA A 43 14.46 1.37 9.76
C ALA A 43 13.64 2.66 9.86
N SER A 44 13.26 3.22 8.71
CA SER A 44 12.44 4.43 8.66
C SER A 44 11.06 4.22 9.25
N GLN A 45 10.45 3.04 9.09
CA GLN A 45 9.16 2.72 9.72
C GLN A 45 9.28 2.67 11.25
N GLU A 46 10.38 2.13 11.78
CA GLU A 46 10.63 2.12 13.22
C GLU A 46 10.91 3.52 13.78
N TYR A 47 11.69 4.36 13.08
CA TYR A 47 11.88 5.76 13.51
C TYR A 47 10.56 6.57 13.45
N LEU A 48 9.76 6.36 12.41
CA LEU A 48 8.41 6.94 12.33
C LEU A 48 7.48 6.39 13.43
N THR A 49 7.70 5.17 13.90
CA THR A 49 6.97 4.59 15.05
C THR A 49 7.38 5.29 16.35
N ALA A 50 8.68 5.51 16.57
CA ALA A 50 9.17 6.30 17.69
C ALA A 50 8.57 7.72 17.68
N LEU A 51 8.49 8.37 16.51
CA LEU A 51 7.91 9.70 16.35
C LEU A 51 6.38 9.74 16.50
N ASN A 52 5.68 8.63 16.27
CA ASN A 52 4.25 8.52 16.58
C ASN A 52 4.00 8.40 18.09
N LEU A 53 4.90 7.73 18.81
CA LEU A 53 4.85 7.58 20.26
C LEU A 53 5.29 8.86 20.98
N GLU A 54 6.35 9.49 20.48
CA GLU A 54 6.95 10.71 21.00
C GLU A 54 7.28 11.66 19.85
N ARG A 55 6.37 12.59 19.56
CA ARG A 55 6.47 13.51 18.41
C ARG A 55 7.74 14.35 18.39
N ASP A 56 8.27 14.70 19.57
CA ASP A 56 9.45 15.53 19.74
C ASP A 56 10.74 14.70 19.96
N ASN A 57 10.71 13.39 19.69
CA ASN A 57 11.89 12.55 19.78
C ASN A 57 12.95 12.97 18.75
N LYS A 58 13.91 13.78 19.21
CA LYS A 58 14.95 14.41 18.36
C LYS A 58 15.83 13.37 17.68
N ASP A 59 16.16 12.29 18.39
CA ASP A 59 17.04 11.24 17.90
C ASP A 59 16.38 10.48 16.73
N ALA A 60 15.13 10.03 16.91
CA ALA A 60 14.35 9.40 15.86
C ALA A 60 14.19 10.29 14.62
N LYS A 61 13.93 11.60 14.82
CA LYS A 61 13.81 12.56 13.72
C LYS A 61 15.12 12.72 12.94
N ILE A 62 16.24 12.88 13.63
CA ILE A 62 17.56 13.01 13.01
C ILE A 62 17.86 11.77 12.18
N LYS A 63 17.71 10.58 12.78
CA LYS A 63 17.97 9.30 12.12
C LYS A 63 17.06 9.09 10.92
N LEU A 64 15.76 9.38 11.03
CA LEU A 64 14.82 9.34 9.92
C LEU A 64 15.28 10.23 8.75
N CYS A 65 15.62 11.49 9.03
CA CYS A 65 16.07 12.42 7.99
C CYS A 65 17.35 11.92 7.30
N GLN A 66 18.31 11.35 8.06
CA GLN A 66 19.57 10.84 7.54
C GLN A 66 19.42 9.67 6.56
N ILE A 67 18.40 8.83 6.73
CA ILE A 67 18.19 7.64 5.88
C ILE A 67 17.02 7.77 4.90
N SER A 68 16.29 8.89 4.94
CA SER A 68 15.05 9.10 4.19
C SER A 68 15.21 8.86 2.68
N ARG A 69 16.33 9.29 2.09
CA ARG A 69 16.64 9.06 0.68
C ARG A 69 16.89 7.58 0.39
N GLN A 70 17.69 6.89 1.21
CA GLN A 70 17.98 5.48 1.01
C GLN A 70 16.72 4.61 1.18
N ALA A 71 15.86 4.96 2.13
CA ALA A 71 14.56 4.31 2.34
C ALA A 71 13.60 4.53 1.16
N TYR A 72 13.58 5.75 0.61
CA TYR A 72 12.86 6.09 -0.60
C TYR A 72 13.35 5.25 -1.79
N ASP A 73 14.66 5.25 -2.06
CA ASP A 73 15.27 4.53 -3.17
C ASP A 73 14.98 3.02 -3.10
N GLN A 74 15.06 2.44 -1.90
CA GLN A 74 14.71 1.03 -1.68
C GLN A 74 13.25 0.73 -1.99
N LYS A 75 12.33 1.55 -1.48
CA LYS A 75 10.91 1.33 -1.68
C LYS A 75 10.51 1.55 -3.14
N LEU A 76 11.09 2.57 -3.79
CA LEU A 76 10.91 2.82 -5.21
C LEU A 76 11.38 1.64 -6.05
N SER A 77 12.58 1.09 -5.77
CA SER A 77 13.11 -0.07 -6.49
C SER A 77 12.18 -1.29 -6.40
N ILE A 78 11.58 -1.55 -5.24
CA ILE A 78 10.59 -2.63 -5.08
C ILE A 78 9.35 -2.36 -5.95
N ALA A 79 8.83 -1.12 -5.95
CA ALA A 79 7.66 -0.75 -6.76
C ALA A 79 7.94 -0.88 -8.26
N GLU A 80 9.08 -0.36 -8.73
CA GLU A 80 9.50 -0.43 -10.13
C GLU A 80 9.75 -1.87 -10.58
N ASN A 81 10.25 -2.75 -9.71
CA ASN A 81 10.45 -4.16 -10.04
C ASN A 81 9.11 -4.87 -10.24
N SER A 82 8.11 -4.63 -9.37
CA SER A 82 6.75 -5.15 -9.58
C SER A 82 6.12 -4.63 -10.87
N GLU A 83 6.35 -3.35 -11.20
CA GLU A 83 5.90 -2.77 -12.46
C GLU A 83 6.57 -3.45 -13.67
N LYS A 84 7.89 -3.63 -13.65
CA LYS A 84 8.66 -4.28 -14.72
C LYS A 84 8.24 -5.73 -14.96
N THR A 85 7.82 -6.44 -13.92
CA THR A 85 7.32 -7.83 -14.03
C THR A 85 5.83 -7.92 -14.36
N ASN A 86 5.17 -6.80 -14.66
CA ASN A 86 3.72 -6.70 -14.93
C ASN A 86 2.84 -7.23 -13.78
N ASP A 87 3.37 -7.21 -12.55
CA ASP A 87 2.60 -7.40 -11.32
C ASP A 87 2.06 -6.02 -10.87
N PHE A 88 1.12 -5.50 -11.66
CA PHE A 88 0.56 -4.17 -11.46
C PHE A 88 -0.19 -4.03 -10.14
N GLU A 89 -0.77 -5.11 -9.60
CA GLU A 89 -1.43 -5.09 -8.29
C GLU A 89 -0.41 -4.91 -7.16
N SER A 90 0.70 -5.65 -7.20
CA SER A 90 1.79 -5.41 -6.25
C SER A 90 2.40 -4.03 -6.45
N ALA A 91 2.65 -3.59 -7.68
CA ALA A 91 3.17 -2.25 -7.96
C ALA A 91 2.27 -1.15 -7.37
N MET A 92 0.94 -1.24 -7.51
CA MET A 92 -0.02 -0.32 -6.88
C MET A 92 0.16 -0.24 -5.37
N ARG A 93 0.30 -1.40 -4.69
CA ARG A 93 0.52 -1.44 -3.23
C ARG A 93 1.84 -0.78 -2.86
N GLN A 94 2.91 -1.08 -3.59
CA GLN A 94 4.24 -0.52 -3.31
C GLN A 94 4.28 1.00 -3.52
N TYR A 95 3.66 1.52 -4.60
CA TYR A 95 3.55 2.97 -4.83
C TYR A 95 2.63 3.65 -3.81
N SER A 96 1.57 2.98 -3.33
CA SER A 96 0.73 3.49 -2.23
C SER A 96 1.52 3.64 -0.95
N ASP A 97 2.27 2.62 -0.56
CA ASP A 97 3.17 2.69 0.60
C ASP A 97 4.22 3.78 0.43
N LEU A 98 4.79 3.95 -0.77
CA LEU A 98 5.76 4.99 -1.08
C LEU A 98 5.14 6.39 -0.94
N ALA A 99 3.92 6.61 -1.45
CA ALA A 99 3.20 7.87 -1.29
C ALA A 99 2.97 8.20 0.18
N ASN A 100 2.51 7.22 0.96
CA ASN A 100 2.32 7.38 2.41
C ASN A 100 3.64 7.68 3.13
N PHE A 101 4.73 7.00 2.74
CA PHE A 101 6.06 7.27 3.29
C PHE A 101 6.52 8.70 3.02
N LEU A 102 6.38 9.17 1.77
CA LEU A 102 6.71 10.54 1.37
C LEU A 102 5.94 11.59 2.17
N ASP A 103 4.63 11.40 2.34
CA ASP A 103 3.80 12.30 3.15
C ASP A 103 4.28 12.36 4.61
N ARG A 104 4.61 11.19 5.19
CA ARG A 104 5.09 11.11 6.57
C ARG A 104 6.44 11.79 6.74
N ILE A 105 7.43 11.51 5.90
CA ILE A 105 8.75 12.16 6.03
C ILE A 105 8.68 13.66 5.75
N ASN A 106 7.78 14.10 4.86
CA ASN A 106 7.51 15.50 4.61
C ASN A 106 6.93 16.20 5.85
N SER A 107 6.03 15.55 6.59
CA SER A 107 5.47 16.10 7.84
C SER A 107 6.51 16.37 8.93
N TYR A 108 7.67 15.71 8.86
CA TYR A 108 8.81 15.93 9.75
C TYR A 108 9.91 16.81 9.12
N ASN A 109 9.68 17.37 7.92
CA ASN A 109 10.67 18.14 7.13
C ASN A 109 11.92 17.34 6.76
N CYS A 110 11.78 16.03 6.53
CA CYS A 110 12.87 15.15 6.11
C CYS A 110 12.90 14.92 4.58
N LEU A 111 11.91 15.39 3.83
CA LEU A 111 11.90 15.28 2.37
C LEU A 111 12.77 16.39 1.75
N ASN A 112 14.05 16.11 1.52
CA ASN A 112 15.03 17.06 0.98
C ASN A 112 15.56 16.67 -0.42
N PHE A 113 14.81 15.85 -1.14
CA PHE A 113 15.14 15.35 -2.47
C PHE A 113 13.91 15.41 -3.38
N ALA A 114 14.15 15.42 -4.70
CA ALA A 114 13.08 15.34 -5.68
C ALA A 114 12.56 13.89 -5.75
N ALA A 115 11.33 13.67 -5.28
CA ALA A 115 10.66 12.38 -5.36
C ALA A 115 9.75 12.30 -6.59
N ILE A 116 9.57 11.10 -7.12
CA ILE A 116 8.54 10.82 -8.13
C ILE A 116 7.13 11.14 -7.61
N ASN A 117 6.18 11.34 -8.52
CA ASN A 117 4.77 11.39 -8.18
C ASN A 117 4.20 9.98 -8.01
N ALA A 118 4.39 9.38 -6.83
CA ALA A 118 3.92 8.03 -6.52
C ALA A 118 2.38 7.89 -6.66
N ARG A 119 1.61 8.95 -6.41
CA ARG A 119 0.14 8.93 -6.59
C ARG A 119 -0.26 8.83 -8.06
N ALA A 120 0.46 9.51 -8.95
CA ALA A 120 0.27 9.35 -10.39
C ALA A 120 0.62 7.92 -10.85
N LYS A 121 1.71 7.34 -10.33
CA LYS A 121 2.07 5.93 -10.61
C LYS A 121 0.98 4.95 -10.21
N ILE A 122 0.26 5.17 -9.10
CA ILE A 122 -0.89 4.31 -8.71
C ILE A 122 -1.99 4.32 -9.78
N ILE A 123 -2.30 5.50 -10.34
CA ILE A 123 -3.31 5.66 -11.40
C ILE A 123 -2.86 4.96 -12.69
N GLU A 124 -1.57 5.10 -13.04
CA GLU A 124 -0.98 4.38 -14.17
C GLU A 124 -1.07 2.86 -13.97
N MET A 125 -0.66 2.33 -12.81
CA MET A 125 -0.69 0.89 -12.54
C MET A 125 -2.11 0.32 -12.55
N ARG A 126 -3.08 1.09 -12.06
CA ARG A 126 -4.50 0.74 -12.17
C ARG A 126 -4.95 0.61 -13.62
N SER A 127 -4.55 1.56 -14.47
CA SER A 127 -4.87 1.55 -15.90
C SER A 127 -4.19 0.39 -16.63
N SER A 128 -2.92 0.11 -16.31
CA SER A 128 -2.17 -1.03 -16.84
C SER A 128 -2.75 -2.38 -16.40
N SER A 129 -3.23 -2.47 -15.16
CA SER A 129 -3.94 -3.66 -14.66
C SER A 129 -5.24 -3.90 -15.44
N SER A 130 -6.05 -2.85 -15.66
CA SER A 130 -7.23 -2.96 -16.52
C SER A 130 -6.89 -3.39 -17.94
N GLU A 131 -5.85 -2.82 -18.55
CA GLU A 131 -5.43 -3.18 -19.91
C GLU A 131 -5.00 -4.64 -20.01
N LYS A 132 -4.25 -5.13 -19.02
CA LYS A 132 -3.80 -6.52 -18.96
C LYS A 132 -5.00 -7.47 -18.94
N TYR A 133 -5.94 -7.26 -18.02
CA TYR A 133 -7.13 -8.10 -17.91
C TYR A 133 -8.02 -8.02 -19.15
N TYR A 134 -8.15 -6.84 -19.75
CA TYR A 134 -8.89 -6.68 -21.00
C TYR A 134 -8.27 -7.50 -22.14
N LYS A 135 -6.94 -7.45 -22.32
CA LYS A 135 -6.25 -8.26 -23.34
C LYS A 135 -6.41 -9.76 -23.11
N GLU A 136 -6.31 -10.20 -21.85
CA GLU A 136 -6.58 -11.60 -21.49
C GLU A 136 -8.03 -11.99 -21.81
N ALA A 137 -8.99 -11.10 -21.53
CA ALA A 137 -10.40 -11.31 -21.84
C ALA A 137 -10.64 -11.45 -23.35
N GLU A 138 -10.09 -10.54 -24.17
CA GLU A 138 -10.19 -10.61 -25.63
C GLU A 138 -9.60 -11.91 -26.18
N SER A 139 -8.46 -12.35 -25.65
CA SER A 139 -7.85 -13.62 -26.06
C SER A 139 -8.75 -14.82 -25.74
N LEU A 140 -9.37 -14.85 -24.55
CA LEU A 140 -10.31 -15.90 -24.15
C LEU A 140 -11.59 -15.85 -24.98
N PHE A 141 -12.09 -14.65 -25.27
CA PHE A 141 -13.27 -14.42 -26.08
C PHE A 141 -13.09 -14.96 -27.51
N VAL A 142 -11.95 -14.66 -28.15
CA VAL A 142 -11.59 -15.19 -29.47
C VAL A 142 -11.42 -16.71 -29.44
N GLY A 143 -10.89 -17.26 -28.34
CA GLY A 143 -10.81 -18.69 -28.08
C GLY A 143 -12.16 -19.35 -27.72
N GLU A 144 -13.26 -18.60 -27.79
CA GLU A 144 -14.61 -18.99 -27.41
C GLU A 144 -14.79 -19.48 -25.96
N ASP A 145 -13.81 -19.20 -25.09
CA ASP A 145 -13.89 -19.41 -23.64
C ASP A 145 -14.59 -18.22 -22.98
N TYR A 146 -15.86 -18.06 -23.32
CA TYR A 146 -16.69 -16.93 -22.91
C TYR A 146 -16.85 -16.84 -21.39
N SER A 147 -16.85 -17.97 -20.68
CA SER A 147 -16.98 -18.01 -19.23
C SER A 147 -15.78 -17.36 -18.54
N ASN A 148 -14.56 -17.68 -18.97
CA ASN A 148 -13.35 -17.05 -18.42
C ASN A 148 -13.15 -15.64 -18.96
N ALA A 149 -13.55 -15.35 -20.21
CA ALA A 149 -13.53 -14.01 -20.77
C ALA A 149 -14.35 -13.03 -19.92
N ILE A 150 -15.56 -13.43 -19.49
CA ILE A 150 -16.42 -12.63 -18.59
C ILE A 150 -15.69 -12.26 -17.30
N GLN A 151 -14.97 -13.21 -16.69
CA GLN A 151 -14.25 -12.93 -15.45
C GLN A 151 -13.15 -11.89 -15.68
N ARG A 152 -12.43 -11.98 -16.80
CA ARG A 152 -11.37 -11.03 -17.14
C ARG A 152 -11.88 -9.64 -17.53
N TYR A 153 -13.01 -9.52 -18.23
CA TYR A 153 -13.64 -8.20 -18.43
C TYR A 153 -14.07 -7.57 -17.11
N LYS A 154 -14.61 -8.36 -16.17
CA LYS A 154 -14.96 -7.89 -14.83
C LYS A 154 -13.73 -7.47 -14.02
N ASP A 155 -12.63 -8.22 -14.12
CA ASP A 155 -11.35 -7.84 -13.52
C ASP A 155 -10.88 -6.49 -14.07
N ALA A 156 -10.96 -6.27 -15.38
CA ALA A 156 -10.60 -4.99 -16.00
C ALA A 156 -11.43 -3.81 -15.44
N LEU A 157 -12.73 -4.02 -15.30
CA LEU A 157 -13.68 -3.05 -14.73
C LEU A 157 -13.46 -2.79 -13.23
N ARG A 158 -13.00 -3.79 -12.47
CA ARG A 158 -12.72 -3.61 -11.03
C ARG A 158 -11.65 -2.55 -10.79
N HIS A 159 -10.64 -2.49 -11.66
CA HIS A 159 -9.56 -1.53 -11.52
C HIS A 159 -9.94 -0.17 -12.10
N ASN A 160 -10.64 -0.11 -13.23
CA ASN A 160 -11.07 1.15 -13.84
C ASN A 160 -12.49 0.96 -14.39
N ASN A 161 -13.45 1.80 -13.99
CA ASN A 161 -14.84 1.70 -14.45
C ASN A 161 -15.34 3.09 -14.89
N PRO A 162 -15.74 3.27 -16.16
CA PRO A 162 -15.74 2.28 -17.26
C PRO A 162 -14.34 1.97 -17.79
N TYR A 163 -14.15 0.77 -18.36
CA TYR A 163 -12.93 0.41 -19.10
C TYR A 163 -13.25 -0.16 -20.47
N LYS A 164 -12.99 0.65 -21.51
CA LYS A 164 -13.31 0.31 -22.92
C LYS A 164 -14.76 -0.20 -23.03
N ASP A 165 -14.98 -1.22 -23.86
CA ASP A 165 -16.24 -1.92 -24.10
C ASP A 165 -16.41 -3.17 -23.21
N SER A 166 -15.73 -3.24 -22.06
CA SER A 166 -15.75 -4.44 -21.20
C SER A 166 -17.16 -4.83 -20.72
N ILE A 167 -18.06 -3.85 -20.56
CA ILE A 167 -19.46 -4.09 -20.16
C ILE A 167 -20.20 -4.77 -21.32
N GLU A 168 -20.08 -4.22 -22.53
CA GLU A 168 -20.67 -4.73 -23.76
C GLU A 168 -20.15 -6.12 -24.09
N LYS A 169 -18.84 -6.34 -23.97
CA LYS A 169 -18.19 -7.65 -24.18
C LYS A 169 -18.61 -8.69 -23.16
N THR A 170 -18.83 -8.28 -21.90
CA THR A 170 -19.41 -9.16 -20.88
C THR A 170 -20.81 -9.61 -21.28
N ALA A 171 -21.66 -8.67 -21.73
CA ALA A 171 -23.00 -9.00 -22.21
C ALA A 171 -22.94 -9.92 -23.46
N GLU A 172 -22.10 -9.59 -24.44
CA GLU A 172 -21.90 -10.40 -25.65
C GLU A 172 -21.50 -11.84 -25.30
N SER A 173 -20.58 -12.01 -24.35
CA SER A 173 -20.13 -13.32 -23.88
C SER A 173 -21.29 -14.15 -23.30
N TYR A 174 -22.17 -13.54 -22.49
CA TYR A 174 -23.37 -14.22 -22.00
C TYR A 174 -24.30 -14.66 -23.14
N TYR A 175 -24.51 -13.81 -24.15
CA TYR A 175 -25.31 -14.18 -25.33
C TYR A 175 -24.70 -15.34 -26.10
N ARG A 176 -23.37 -15.39 -26.28
CA ARG A 176 -22.68 -16.49 -26.97
C ARG A 176 -22.83 -17.81 -26.23
N ILE A 177 -22.74 -17.79 -24.90
CA ILE A 177 -22.99 -18.96 -24.04
C ILE A 177 -24.42 -19.46 -24.20
N ALA A 178 -25.40 -18.57 -24.08
CA ALA A 178 -26.83 -18.93 -24.22
C ALA A 178 -27.11 -19.59 -25.57
N ARG A 179 -26.61 -19.01 -26.67
CA ARG A 179 -26.77 -19.58 -28.03
C ARG A 179 -26.14 -20.96 -28.18
N LYS A 180 -24.96 -21.20 -27.57
CA LYS A 180 -24.34 -22.53 -27.58
C LYS A 180 -25.22 -23.56 -26.84
N PHE A 181 -25.80 -23.19 -25.70
CA PHE A 181 -26.72 -24.05 -24.96
C PHE A 181 -28.01 -24.35 -25.73
N GLU A 182 -28.59 -23.35 -26.40
CA GLU A 182 -29.79 -23.51 -27.24
C GLU A 182 -29.51 -24.49 -28.39
N ALA A 183 -28.41 -24.28 -29.12
CA ALA A 183 -28.00 -25.14 -30.23
C ALA A 183 -27.78 -26.61 -29.80
N GLN A 184 -27.20 -26.83 -28.61
CA GLN A 184 -27.01 -28.19 -28.06
C GLN A 184 -28.32 -28.88 -27.68
N ARG A 185 -29.38 -28.12 -27.40
CA ARG A 185 -30.69 -28.66 -27.00
C ARG A 185 -31.67 -28.82 -28.17
N GLY A 186 -31.26 -28.44 -29.38
CA GLY A 186 -32.07 -28.62 -30.59
C GLY A 186 -33.32 -27.74 -30.64
N PHE A 187 -33.27 -26.56 -30.02
CA PHE A 187 -34.27 -25.50 -30.18
C PHE A 187 -34.01 -24.67 -31.44
#